data_AF-A0A7K5RD51-F1
#
_entry.id   AF-A0A7K5RD51-F1
#
_cell.length_a   1.000
_cell.length_b   1.000
_cell.length_c   1.000
_cell.angle_alpha   90.00
_cell.angle_beta   90.00
_cell.angle_gamma   90.00
#
_symmetry.space_group_name_H-M   'P 1'
#
loop_
_entity.id
_entity.type
_entity.pdbx_description
1 polymer ?
#
loop_
_entity_poly.entity_id
_entity_poly.type
_entity_poly.pdbx_seq_one_letter_code
_entity_poly.pdbx_strand_id
1 'polypeptide(L)'
;LLGAAILLSLVVVLQAYAIEKKGDVFKKMPCPAFLMFENTAYLADMTFELPCKCKPEEASSVVWYFQKNLHSHETTVLTDFNGTVVVDSSHVRPGSDLLKRFSIRMFSLIVFQAQVRDSGHYLCGTKEGLFFYGYDVDVQLTRQITVAFLDNDQHVQKDYTKKEFTLFTTFWDWTSCDRCGVRGEQRRIGLCYVQSAQLNPRYRTALPNVTSCGSRAVPAHFQSLIRLRSPEVAIRSCLAPCLEKEVPEEGVQSISNMVYKLGRKPQLPRVPIQYHSQPSQSDLVIKCPGARPEHAVGWDKGSVRLYLSHYLVGVRKHMRVFIDHGNHLHLRRVHRRDADTYFCWRDGKLVAGFQLSVTFQPRRQRSLTDPESIFFMRAVGISFAVITGIFFLIHMRRWCCQAFRKLARL
;
A
#
# COMPACT_ATOMS: atom_id res chain seq x y z
N LEU A 1 10.17 50.46 14.93
CA LEU A 1 10.91 49.17 15.08
C LEU A 1 10.49 48.41 16.34
N LEU A 2 10.36 49.04 17.52
CA LEU A 2 9.90 48.34 18.74
C LEU A 2 8.47 47.75 18.66
N GLY A 3 7.51 48.47 18.06
CA GLY A 3 6.13 47.98 17.97
C GLY A 3 5.96 46.70 17.12
N ALA A 4 6.79 46.51 16.10
CA ALA A 4 6.76 45.32 15.26
C ALA A 4 7.34 44.09 15.97
N ALA A 5 8.36 44.29 16.82
CA ALA A 5 8.93 43.21 17.63
C ALA A 5 7.95 42.71 18.70
N ILE A 6 7.16 43.62 19.29
CA ILE A 6 6.12 43.28 20.30
C ILE A 6 4.94 42.55 19.65
N LEU A 7 4.54 42.94 18.44
CA LEU A 7 3.50 42.22 17.68
C LEU A 7 3.96 40.82 17.26
N LEU A 8 5.22 40.67 16.82
CA LEU A 8 5.80 39.37 16.48
C LEU A 8 5.92 38.46 17.71
N SER A 9 6.31 38.99 18.87
CA SER A 9 6.37 38.20 20.11
C SER A 9 4.99 37.80 20.60
N LEU A 10 3.98 38.68 20.50
CA LEU A 10 2.58 38.34 20.80
C LEU A 10 2.02 37.29 19.84
N VAL A 11 2.34 37.33 18.55
CA VAL A 11 1.93 36.31 17.57
C VAL A 11 2.60 34.97 17.86
N VAL A 12 3.88 34.97 18.25
CA VAL A 12 4.60 33.74 18.65
C VAL A 12 4.03 33.17 19.95
N VAL A 13 3.72 34.01 20.95
CA VAL A 13 3.09 33.59 22.21
C VAL A 13 1.66 33.09 21.97
N LEU A 14 0.88 33.73 21.08
CA LEU A 14 -0.46 33.29 20.70
C LEU A 14 -0.43 32.00 19.88
N GLN A 15 0.57 31.79 19.02
CA GLN A 15 0.78 30.52 18.32
C GLN A 15 1.23 29.41 19.29
N ALA A 16 2.08 29.72 20.27
CA ALA A 16 2.48 28.78 21.32
C ALA A 16 1.27 28.40 22.22
N TYR A 17 0.44 29.38 22.60
CA TYR A 17 -0.81 29.14 23.33
C TYR A 17 -1.86 28.40 22.50
N ALA A 18 -1.92 28.61 21.18
CA ALA A 18 -2.82 27.88 20.29
C ALA A 18 -2.38 26.41 20.10
N ILE A 19 -1.08 26.13 20.19
CA ILE A 19 -0.54 24.75 20.24
C ILE A 19 -0.91 24.08 21.58
N GLU A 20 -0.93 24.82 22.68
CA GLU A 20 -1.29 24.33 24.02
C GLU A 20 -2.82 24.17 24.23
N LYS A 21 -3.65 24.89 23.46
CA LYS A 21 -5.12 24.82 23.53
C LYS A 21 -5.79 23.73 22.69
N LYS A 22 -5.03 22.85 22.01
CA LYS A 22 -5.50 21.47 21.78
C LYS A 22 -5.29 20.73 23.08
N GLY A 23 -6.23 20.93 24.02
CA GLY A 23 -6.14 20.41 25.38
C GLY A 23 -5.64 18.97 25.39
N ASP A 24 -4.68 18.71 26.28
CA ASP A 24 -4.06 17.41 26.53
C ASP A 24 -5.08 16.29 26.29
N VAL A 25 -4.92 15.56 25.18
CA VAL A 25 -5.89 14.59 24.66
C VAL A 25 -6.24 13.55 25.73
N PHE A 26 -5.33 13.34 26.68
CA PHE A 26 -5.43 12.41 27.79
C PHE A 26 -6.25 12.93 28.99
N LYS A 27 -6.46 14.24 29.15
CA LYS A 27 -7.25 14.80 30.28
C LYS A 27 -8.74 14.49 30.21
N LYS A 28 -9.23 14.00 29.08
CA LYS A 28 -10.66 13.72 28.86
C LYS A 28 -11.08 12.30 29.24
N MET A 29 -10.14 11.36 29.39
CA MET A 29 -10.48 9.94 29.59
C MET A 29 -9.51 9.28 30.56
N PRO A 30 -9.97 8.86 31.77
CA PRO A 30 -9.12 8.14 32.71
C PRO A 30 -8.73 6.77 32.15
N CYS A 31 -7.51 6.32 32.47
CA CYS A 31 -7.09 4.98 32.09
C CYS A 31 -7.88 3.91 32.85
N PRO A 32 -8.19 2.76 32.21
CA PRO A 32 -8.80 1.64 32.90
C PRO A 32 -7.91 1.14 34.05
N ALA A 33 -8.52 0.72 35.17
CA ALA A 33 -7.78 0.17 36.31
C ALA A 33 -7.04 -1.15 36.00
N PHE A 34 -7.50 -1.87 34.97
CA PHE A 34 -6.87 -3.09 34.46
C PHE A 34 -6.65 -2.97 32.96
N LEU A 35 -5.58 -3.57 32.45
CA LEU A 35 -5.29 -3.55 31.02
C LEU A 35 -6.36 -4.31 30.24
N MET A 36 -7.22 -3.56 29.56
CA MET A 36 -8.27 -4.05 28.67
C MET A 36 -7.85 -3.86 27.22
N PHE A 37 -8.29 -4.77 26.35
CA PHE A 37 -8.01 -4.72 24.92
C PHE A 37 -9.24 -4.29 24.14
N GLU A 38 -9.14 -3.17 23.42
CA GLU A 38 -10.17 -2.77 22.47
C GLU A 38 -10.02 -3.55 21.16
N ASN A 39 -11.05 -4.28 20.76
CA ASN A 39 -11.03 -4.99 19.49
C ASN A 39 -11.21 -4.02 18.31
N THR A 40 -10.32 -4.11 17.34
CA THR A 40 -10.42 -3.39 16.06
C THR A 40 -10.03 -4.29 14.91
N ALA A 41 -10.64 -4.09 13.75
CA ALA A 41 -10.41 -4.89 12.57
C ALA A 41 -10.13 -4.02 11.35
N TYR A 42 -9.20 -4.47 10.52
CA TYR A 42 -8.82 -3.83 9.28
C TYR A 42 -8.68 -4.86 8.17
N LEU A 43 -8.81 -4.41 6.93
CA LEU A 43 -8.48 -5.22 5.77
C LEU A 43 -6.97 -5.18 5.52
N ALA A 44 -6.38 -6.27 5.03
CA ALA A 44 -4.99 -6.26 4.60
C ALA A 44 -4.74 -5.21 3.49
N ASP A 45 -3.50 -4.76 3.43
CA ASP A 45 -2.98 -3.68 2.58
C ASP A 45 -3.49 -2.27 2.96
N MET A 46 -4.31 -2.14 4.02
CA MET A 46 -4.76 -0.85 4.53
C MET A 46 -3.77 -0.19 5.49
N THR A 47 -3.83 1.13 5.60
CA THR A 47 -3.19 1.86 6.70
C THR A 47 -4.19 1.98 7.83
N PHE A 48 -3.77 1.69 9.06
CA PHE A 48 -4.59 1.92 10.25
C PHE A 48 -3.87 2.80 11.25
N GLU A 49 -4.65 3.51 12.07
CA GLU A 49 -4.19 4.40 13.11
C GLU A 49 -4.80 3.97 14.45
N LEU A 50 -3.93 3.78 15.45
CA LEU A 50 -4.29 3.42 16.81
C LEU A 50 -3.93 4.59 17.74
N PRO A 51 -4.91 5.38 18.21
CA PRO A 51 -4.63 6.42 19.18
C PRO A 51 -4.39 5.82 20.56
N CYS A 52 -3.37 6.29 21.28
CA CYS A 52 -3.31 6.03 22.72
C CYS A 52 -4.38 6.91 23.37
N LYS A 53 -5.43 6.31 23.95
CA LYS A 53 -6.61 7.05 24.42
C LYS A 53 -6.47 7.62 25.82
N CYS A 54 -5.51 7.14 26.60
CA CYS A 54 -5.29 7.55 27.97
C CYS A 54 -3.79 7.49 28.30
N LYS A 55 -3.35 8.31 29.26
CA LYS A 55 -1.98 8.32 29.80
C LYS A 55 -2.04 8.81 31.24
N PRO A 56 -1.40 8.15 32.22
CA PRO A 56 -1.26 8.68 33.58
C PRO A 56 -0.51 10.01 33.59
N GLU A 57 -0.79 10.86 34.58
CA GLU A 57 -0.19 12.19 34.70
C GLU A 57 1.33 12.11 34.90
N GLU A 58 1.81 11.05 35.56
CA GLU A 58 3.22 10.82 35.89
C GLU A 58 4.05 10.42 34.65
N ALA A 59 3.40 9.92 33.59
CA ALA A 59 4.11 9.45 32.41
C ALA A 59 4.40 10.62 31.45
N SER A 60 5.67 10.91 31.19
CA SER A 60 6.07 12.02 30.30
C SER A 60 5.99 11.69 28.80
N SER A 61 6.02 10.41 28.44
CA SER A 61 6.04 9.95 27.04
C SER A 61 5.23 8.66 26.86
N VAL A 62 4.88 8.36 25.61
CA VAL A 62 4.16 7.13 25.24
C VAL A 62 5.07 6.30 24.32
N VAL A 63 5.24 5.04 24.68
CA VAL A 63 5.92 4.02 23.89
C VAL A 63 4.91 2.99 23.43
N TRP A 64 5.05 2.53 22.19
CA TRP A 64 4.22 1.47 21.64
C TRP A 64 4.94 0.12 21.68
N TYR A 65 4.18 -0.92 21.98
CA TYR A 65 4.65 -2.30 22.02
C TYR A 65 3.73 -3.17 21.17
N PHE A 66 4.31 -4.13 20.47
CA PHE A 66 3.60 -5.14 19.69
C PHE A 66 3.90 -6.54 20.24
N GLN A 67 2.83 -7.29 20.50
CA GLN A 67 2.90 -8.68 20.94
C GLN A 67 2.02 -9.54 20.04
N LYS A 68 2.61 -10.61 19.49
CA LYS A 68 1.84 -11.54 18.65
C LYS A 68 0.85 -12.37 19.46
N ASN A 69 1.25 -12.73 20.68
CA ASN A 69 0.46 -13.45 21.66
C ASN A 69 0.76 -12.85 23.04
N LEU A 70 -0.27 -12.56 23.84
CA LEU A 70 -0.14 -12.03 25.20
C LEU A 70 0.70 -12.92 26.15
N HIS A 71 0.78 -14.22 25.88
CA HIS A 71 1.55 -15.17 26.68
C HIS A 71 2.96 -15.41 26.13
N SER A 72 3.33 -14.76 25.02
CA SER A 72 4.69 -14.85 24.47
C SER A 72 5.62 -13.89 25.22
N HIS A 73 6.84 -14.32 25.48
CA HIS A 73 7.91 -13.43 25.96
C HIS A 73 8.44 -12.50 24.87
N GLU A 74 8.05 -12.72 23.61
CA GLU A 74 8.45 -11.89 22.47
C GLU A 74 7.59 -10.62 22.40
N THR A 75 8.08 -9.55 23.03
CA THR A 75 7.52 -8.20 22.90
C THR A 75 8.42 -7.35 22.01
N THR A 76 7.85 -6.83 20.93
CA THR A 76 8.56 -5.91 20.03
C THR A 76 8.28 -4.48 20.45
N VAL A 77 9.33 -3.70 20.72
CA VAL A 77 9.20 -2.27 21.02
C VAL A 77 9.12 -1.49 19.71
N LEU A 78 8.10 -0.65 19.57
CA LEU A 78 7.88 0.25 18.44
C LEU A 78 8.25 1.67 18.88
N THR A 79 9.48 2.10 18.62
CA THR A 79 9.98 3.43 19.00
C THR A 79 10.44 4.23 17.79
N ASP A 80 10.28 5.56 17.89
CA ASP A 80 10.75 6.55 16.91
C ASP A 80 12.19 7.04 17.18
N PHE A 81 12.77 6.69 18.34
CA PHE A 81 14.09 7.14 18.80
C PHE A 81 15.28 6.70 17.91
N ASN A 82 15.05 5.86 16.89
CA ASN A 82 16.08 5.37 15.99
C ASN A 82 16.22 6.18 14.68
N GLY A 83 15.66 7.40 14.62
CA GLY A 83 15.82 8.27 13.46
C GLY A 83 15.11 7.77 12.21
N THR A 84 14.03 6.98 12.36
CA THR A 84 13.14 6.63 11.24
C THR A 84 12.32 7.86 10.86
N VAL A 85 12.95 8.71 10.04
CA VAL A 85 12.34 9.80 9.31
C VAL A 85 11.00 9.33 8.78
N VAL A 86 9.96 10.10 9.11
CA VAL A 86 8.62 10.11 8.50
C VAL A 86 8.61 9.31 7.20
N VAL A 87 8.18 8.05 7.27
CA VAL A 87 8.12 7.21 6.08
C VAL A 87 7.02 7.80 5.21
N ASP A 88 7.39 8.47 4.12
CA ASP A 88 6.44 8.74 3.06
C ASP A 88 5.90 7.39 2.60
N SER A 89 4.59 7.21 2.72
CA SER A 89 3.83 6.00 2.33
C SER A 89 4.14 5.52 0.90
N SER A 90 4.69 6.40 0.07
CA SER A 90 5.18 6.11 -1.28
C SER A 90 6.30 5.06 -1.28
N HIS A 91 7.21 5.05 -0.29
CA HIS A 91 8.39 4.19 -0.24
C HIS A 91 8.21 2.85 0.50
N VAL A 92 7.05 2.62 1.11
CA VAL A 92 6.75 1.35 1.79
C VAL A 92 6.49 0.24 0.77
N ARG A 93 7.32 -0.81 0.80
CA ARG A 93 7.16 -2.03 -0.02
C ARG A 93 6.21 -3.03 0.67
N PRO A 94 5.26 -3.63 -0.06
CA PRO A 94 4.44 -4.74 0.44
C PRO A 94 5.31 -5.91 0.91
N GLY A 95 4.94 -6.57 2.02
CA GLY A 95 5.70 -7.70 2.56
C GLY A 95 6.92 -7.33 3.40
N SER A 96 7.20 -6.04 3.64
CA SER A 96 8.27 -5.63 4.57
C SER A 96 7.87 -5.81 6.04
N ASP A 97 8.86 -5.95 6.91
CA ASP A 97 8.69 -6.10 8.36
C ASP A 97 7.90 -4.92 8.95
N LEU A 98 7.08 -5.18 9.99
CA LEU A 98 6.28 -4.17 10.69
C LEU A 98 7.17 -2.99 11.11
N LEU A 99 8.39 -3.26 11.59
CA LEU A 99 9.36 -2.27 12.03
C LEU A 99 9.76 -1.24 10.96
N LYS A 100 9.51 -1.53 9.68
CA LYS A 100 9.83 -0.64 8.54
C LYS A 100 8.59 0.11 8.02
N ARG A 101 7.42 -0.13 8.60
CA ARG A 101 6.11 0.29 8.07
C ARG A 101 5.23 0.98 9.08
N PHE A 102 5.79 1.52 10.17
CA PHE A 102 5.01 2.30 11.12
C PHE A 102 5.56 3.71 11.29
N SER A 103 4.72 4.59 11.81
CA SER A 103 5.09 5.94 12.26
C SER A 103 4.30 6.24 13.52
N ILE A 104 4.89 6.97 14.46
CA ILE A 104 4.19 7.45 15.65
C ILE A 104 4.01 8.95 15.49
N ARG A 105 2.77 9.43 15.60
CA ARG A 105 2.43 10.85 15.50
C ARG A 105 1.43 11.22 16.59
N MET A 106 1.73 12.25 17.37
CA MET A 106 0.83 12.72 18.44
C MET A 106 0.35 11.55 19.33
N PHE A 107 1.29 10.70 19.75
CA PHE A 107 1.06 9.48 20.56
C PHE A 107 0.22 8.37 19.89
N SER A 108 -0.18 8.54 18.64
CA SER A 108 -0.92 7.55 17.86
C SER A 108 0.03 6.74 16.99
N LEU A 109 -0.15 5.42 16.98
CA LEU A 109 0.59 4.51 16.11
C LEU A 109 -0.11 4.39 14.77
N ILE A 110 0.60 4.67 13.69
CA ILE A 110 0.12 4.53 12.32
C ILE A 110 0.89 3.38 11.67
N VAL A 111 0.21 2.35 11.21
CA VAL A 111 0.81 1.20 10.50
C VAL A 111 0.37 1.26 9.05
N PHE A 112 1.34 1.34 8.14
CA PHE A 112 1.11 1.42 6.70
C PHE A 112 1.08 0.03 6.05
N GLN A 113 0.17 -0.16 5.09
CA GLN A 113 0.05 -1.40 4.30
C GLN A 113 0.03 -2.66 5.20
N ALA A 114 -0.93 -2.69 6.12
CA ALA A 114 -1.11 -3.73 7.12
C ALA A 114 -1.15 -5.12 6.48
N GLN A 115 -0.50 -6.06 7.13
CA GLN A 115 -0.47 -7.45 6.71
C GLN A 115 -1.15 -8.32 7.76
N VAL A 116 -1.63 -9.48 7.36
CA VAL A 116 -2.31 -10.43 8.26
C VAL A 116 -1.41 -10.83 9.44
N ARG A 117 -0.09 -10.88 9.21
CA ARG A 117 0.90 -11.13 10.26
C ARG A 117 1.03 -10.01 11.28
N ASP A 118 0.59 -8.79 10.92
CA ASP A 118 0.55 -7.63 11.81
C ASP A 118 -0.63 -7.73 12.80
N SER A 119 -1.56 -8.69 12.64
CA SER A 119 -2.60 -8.95 13.65
C SER A 119 -1.99 -9.36 14.99
N GLY A 120 -2.49 -8.81 16.09
CA GLY A 120 -1.97 -9.05 17.44
C GLY A 120 -2.32 -7.93 18.41
N HIS A 121 -1.63 -7.90 19.54
CA HIS A 121 -1.85 -6.94 20.60
C HIS A 121 -0.91 -5.75 20.46
N TYR A 122 -1.49 -4.55 20.44
CA TYR A 122 -0.75 -3.29 20.39
C TYR A 122 -1.00 -2.53 21.68
N LEU A 123 0.06 -2.24 22.41
CA LEU A 123 0.00 -1.67 23.75
C LEU A 123 0.69 -0.30 23.75
N CYS A 124 0.06 0.70 24.35
CA CYS A 124 0.73 1.95 24.68
C CYS A 124 1.05 2.01 26.18
N GLY A 125 2.25 2.45 26.52
CA GLY A 125 2.79 2.43 27.88
C GLY A 125 3.98 3.35 28.10
N THR A 126 4.63 3.25 29.26
CA THR A 126 5.90 3.95 29.54
C THR A 126 7.11 3.23 28.96
N LYS A 127 8.28 3.88 29.02
CA LYS A 127 9.57 3.28 28.65
C LYS A 127 9.96 2.10 29.55
N GLU A 128 9.51 2.13 30.80
CA GLU A 128 9.74 1.10 31.82
C GLU A 128 8.84 -0.13 31.62
N GLY A 129 7.94 -0.11 30.62
CA GLY A 129 7.07 -1.23 30.28
C GLY A 129 5.76 -1.28 31.07
N LEU A 130 5.34 -0.16 31.67
CA LEU A 130 4.02 -0.04 32.31
C LEU A 130 2.97 0.28 31.25
N PHE A 131 2.05 -0.65 30.99
CA PHE A 131 1.01 -0.50 29.95
C PHE A 131 -0.23 0.20 30.48
N PHE A 132 -0.79 1.10 29.68
CA PHE A 132 -1.96 1.91 30.03
C PHE A 132 -3.21 1.53 29.22
N TYR A 133 -3.00 1.21 27.95
CA TYR A 133 -4.08 0.93 27.01
C TYR A 133 -3.63 -0.10 25.97
N GLY A 134 -4.56 -0.95 25.53
CA GLY A 134 -4.27 -2.01 24.57
C GLY A 134 -5.34 -2.14 23.49
N TYR A 135 -4.90 -2.52 22.30
CA TYR A 135 -5.76 -2.93 21.19
C TYR A 135 -5.52 -4.41 20.88
N ASP A 136 -6.58 -5.12 20.51
CA ASP A 136 -6.52 -6.41 19.81
C ASP A 136 -6.86 -6.15 18.35
N VAL A 137 -5.85 -6.15 17.50
CA VAL A 137 -5.95 -5.79 16.08
C VAL A 137 -6.04 -7.05 15.24
N ASP A 138 -7.12 -7.15 14.47
CA ASP A 138 -7.32 -8.21 13.47
C ASP A 138 -7.16 -7.64 12.05
N VAL A 139 -6.17 -8.13 11.30
CA VAL A 139 -5.97 -7.78 9.89
C VAL A 139 -6.43 -8.94 9.01
N GLN A 140 -7.59 -8.76 8.37
CA GLN A 140 -8.25 -9.81 7.59
C GLN A 140 -7.72 -9.91 6.15
N LEU A 141 -7.65 -11.14 5.65
CA LEU A 141 -7.08 -11.48 4.33
C LEU A 141 -7.89 -10.89 3.16
N THR A 142 -7.20 -10.33 2.17
CA THR A 142 -7.79 -9.83 0.91
C THR A 142 -7.95 -10.89 -0.18
N ARG A 143 -7.24 -12.02 -0.10
CA ARG A 143 -7.14 -13.01 -1.21
C ARG A 143 -8.47 -13.71 -1.54
N GLN A 144 -9.45 -13.73 -0.65
CA GLN A 144 -10.74 -14.42 -0.82
C GLN A 144 -11.94 -13.47 -0.60
N ILE A 145 -11.75 -12.19 -0.86
CA ILE A 145 -12.80 -11.20 -0.64
C ILE A 145 -13.99 -11.41 -1.58
N THR A 146 -15.20 -11.30 -1.04
CA THR A 146 -16.42 -11.37 -1.86
C THR A 146 -16.79 -9.97 -2.33
N VAL A 147 -17.00 -9.77 -3.62
CA VAL A 147 -17.38 -8.47 -4.19
C VAL A 147 -18.83 -8.54 -4.66
N ALA A 148 -19.66 -7.62 -4.17
CA ALA A 148 -21.07 -7.50 -4.55
C ALA A 148 -21.33 -6.17 -5.28
N PHE A 149 -21.85 -6.26 -6.50
CA PHE A 149 -22.29 -5.12 -7.30
C PHE A 149 -23.78 -4.88 -7.11
N LEU A 150 -24.13 -3.90 -6.27
CA LEU A 150 -25.52 -3.64 -5.89
C LEU A 150 -26.38 -3.19 -7.07
N ASP A 151 -25.78 -2.53 -8.07
CA ASP A 151 -26.48 -2.09 -9.29
C ASP A 151 -26.95 -3.28 -10.17
N ASN A 152 -26.38 -4.48 -9.96
CA ASN A 152 -26.71 -5.69 -10.71
C ASN A 152 -27.51 -6.69 -9.86
N ASP A 153 -28.23 -6.21 -8.84
CA ASP A 153 -28.97 -7.03 -7.86
C ASP A 153 -28.11 -8.11 -7.19
N GLN A 154 -26.79 -7.91 -7.12
CA GLN A 154 -25.92 -8.77 -6.32
C GLN A 154 -26.00 -8.33 -4.86
N HIS A 155 -26.04 -9.31 -3.97
CA HIS A 155 -26.21 -9.09 -2.55
C HIS A 155 -24.99 -9.55 -1.79
N VAL A 156 -24.71 -8.85 -0.69
CA VAL A 156 -23.73 -9.27 0.31
C VAL A 156 -24.20 -10.56 0.99
N GLN A 157 -23.27 -11.32 1.56
CA GLN A 157 -23.56 -12.59 2.19
C GLN A 157 -24.49 -12.40 3.39
N LYS A 158 -25.53 -13.23 3.48
CA LYS A 158 -26.41 -13.28 4.65
C LYS A 158 -25.64 -13.74 5.89
N ASP A 159 -26.11 -13.33 7.05
CA ASP A 159 -25.52 -13.73 8.32
C ASP A 159 -25.68 -15.24 8.54
N TYR A 160 -24.66 -15.84 9.14
CA TYR A 160 -24.63 -17.26 9.44
C TYR A 160 -24.84 -17.47 10.94
N THR A 161 -26.01 -17.99 11.31
CA THR A 161 -26.39 -18.18 12.71
C THR A 161 -26.37 -19.66 13.09
N LYS A 162 -25.69 -20.00 14.18
CA LYS A 162 -25.81 -21.27 14.89
C LYS A 162 -26.28 -21.02 16.33
N LYS A 163 -26.60 -22.09 17.07
CA LYS A 163 -27.04 -22.00 18.48
C LYS A 163 -26.04 -21.26 19.39
N GLU A 164 -24.74 -21.36 19.11
CA GLU A 164 -23.68 -20.88 20.00
C GLU A 164 -23.04 -19.56 19.53
N PHE A 165 -23.19 -19.22 18.26
CA PHE A 165 -22.59 -18.02 17.68
C PHE A 165 -23.29 -17.57 16.39
N THR A 166 -23.14 -16.28 16.07
CA THR A 166 -23.54 -15.67 14.81
C THR A 166 -22.31 -15.10 14.11
N LEU A 167 -22.07 -15.46 12.85
CA LEU A 167 -21.07 -14.81 11.98
C LEU A 167 -21.78 -13.84 11.05
N PHE A 168 -21.31 -12.60 11.02
CA PHE A 168 -21.90 -11.54 10.22
C PHE A 168 -20.82 -10.59 9.71
N THR A 169 -21.20 -9.72 8.79
CA THR A 169 -20.29 -8.70 8.24
C THR A 169 -20.69 -7.33 8.75
N THR A 170 -19.76 -6.64 9.41
CA THR A 170 -19.92 -5.23 9.75
C THR A 170 -19.31 -4.41 8.63
N PHE A 171 -20.12 -3.57 7.99
CA PHE A 171 -19.67 -2.67 6.93
C PHE A 171 -19.24 -1.33 7.49
N TRP A 172 -18.13 -0.80 6.96
CA TRP A 172 -17.82 0.62 7.05
C TRP A 172 -18.87 1.45 6.32
N ASP A 173 -18.86 2.75 6.60
CA ASP A 173 -19.68 3.70 5.85
C ASP A 173 -19.32 3.69 4.35
N TRP A 174 -20.30 4.08 3.54
CA TRP A 174 -20.05 4.30 2.12
C TRP A 174 -19.03 5.41 1.93
N THR A 175 -18.04 5.17 1.08
CA THR A 175 -17.14 6.22 0.64
C THR A 175 -17.92 7.31 -0.10
N SER A 176 -17.35 8.51 -0.18
CA SER A 176 -17.76 9.53 -1.14
C SER A 176 -17.77 8.97 -2.57
N CYS A 177 -18.44 9.65 -3.50
CA CYS A 177 -18.37 9.29 -4.92
C CYS A 177 -16.94 9.50 -5.43
N ASP A 178 -16.35 8.50 -6.10
CA ASP A 178 -14.95 8.56 -6.55
C ASP A 178 -14.70 9.66 -7.59
N ARG A 179 -15.73 10.03 -8.36
CA ARG A 179 -15.74 11.09 -9.39
C ARG A 179 -16.91 12.04 -9.19
N CYS A 180 -16.76 13.26 -9.68
CA CYS A 180 -17.83 14.25 -9.76
C CYS A 180 -18.14 14.62 -11.22
N GLY A 181 -19.34 15.13 -11.49
CA GLY A 181 -19.80 15.62 -12.80
C GLY A 181 -20.05 14.51 -13.84
N VAL A 182 -19.68 13.27 -13.52
CA VAL A 182 -19.85 12.07 -14.33
C VAL A 182 -20.26 10.92 -13.43
N ARG A 183 -20.70 9.80 -14.02
CA ARG A 183 -20.92 8.56 -13.28
C ARG A 183 -19.63 8.16 -12.56
N GLY A 184 -19.71 7.99 -11.25
CA GLY A 184 -18.67 7.44 -10.39
C GLY A 184 -19.15 6.20 -9.67
N GLU A 185 -18.33 5.71 -8.75
CA GLU A 185 -18.65 4.58 -7.88
C GLU A 185 -18.37 4.91 -6.41
N GLN A 186 -19.18 4.33 -5.53
CA GLN A 186 -18.94 4.27 -4.09
C GLN A 186 -18.63 2.83 -3.71
N ARG A 187 -17.80 2.68 -2.68
CA ARG A 187 -17.53 1.38 -2.08
C ARG A 187 -17.75 1.42 -0.58
N ARG A 188 -18.00 0.27 0.01
CA ARG A 188 -17.84 0.04 1.46
C ARG A 188 -17.23 -1.32 1.69
N ILE A 189 -16.40 -1.40 2.72
CA ILE A 189 -15.68 -2.63 3.08
C ILE A 189 -16.39 -3.25 4.28
N GLY A 190 -16.67 -4.53 4.16
CA GLY A 190 -17.25 -5.37 5.19
C GLY A 190 -16.21 -6.29 5.78
N LEU A 191 -16.10 -6.30 7.10
CA LEU A 191 -15.19 -7.18 7.84
C LEU A 191 -15.99 -8.24 8.61
N CYS A 192 -15.39 -9.40 8.80
CA CYS A 192 -16.01 -10.52 9.50
C CYS A 192 -16.02 -10.27 11.02
N TYR A 193 -17.20 -10.41 11.63
CA TYR A 193 -17.40 -10.39 13.07
C TYR A 193 -18.14 -11.63 13.54
N VAL A 194 -17.88 -12.02 14.79
CA VAL A 194 -18.57 -13.09 15.49
C VAL A 194 -19.25 -12.55 16.73
N GLN A 195 -20.50 -12.96 16.94
CA GLN A 195 -21.24 -12.73 18.17
C GLN A 195 -21.37 -14.04 18.94
N SER A 196 -20.94 -14.09 20.20
CA SER A 196 -21.13 -15.26 21.08
C SER A 196 -20.99 -14.89 22.55
N ALA A 197 -21.76 -15.55 23.42
CA ALA A 197 -21.60 -15.43 24.87
C ALA A 197 -20.31 -16.12 25.40
N GLN A 198 -19.63 -16.91 24.56
CA GLN A 198 -18.39 -17.62 24.92
C GLN A 198 -17.11 -16.81 24.64
N LEU A 199 -17.23 -15.54 24.24
CA LEU A 199 -16.07 -14.69 24.00
C LEU A 199 -15.36 -14.33 25.31
N ASN A 200 -14.04 -14.16 25.25
CA ASN A 200 -13.24 -13.84 26.43
C ASN A 200 -13.53 -12.40 26.92
N PRO A 201 -13.97 -12.20 28.18
CA PRO A 201 -14.37 -10.89 28.70
C PRO A 201 -13.20 -9.90 28.89
N ARG A 202 -11.94 -10.38 28.85
CA ARG A 202 -10.74 -9.52 28.94
C ARG A 202 -10.61 -8.54 27.77
N TYR A 203 -11.36 -8.77 26.69
CA TYR A 203 -11.39 -7.94 25.50
C TYR A 203 -12.64 -7.07 25.55
N ARG A 204 -12.45 -5.75 25.66
CA ARG A 204 -13.56 -4.80 25.63
C ARG A 204 -13.95 -4.58 24.19
N THR A 205 -15.21 -4.85 23.91
CA THR A 205 -15.77 -4.74 22.56
C THR A 205 -16.72 -3.55 22.51
N ALA A 206 -16.83 -2.90 21.34
CA ALA A 206 -17.76 -1.79 21.16
C ALA A 206 -19.22 -2.22 21.37
N LEU A 207 -19.53 -3.47 21.03
CA LEU A 207 -20.81 -4.13 21.26
C LEU A 207 -20.60 -5.36 22.16
N PRO A 208 -21.46 -5.62 23.14
CA PRO A 208 -21.32 -6.77 24.04
C PRO A 208 -21.36 -8.08 23.24
N ASN A 209 -20.49 -9.03 23.60
CA ASN A 209 -20.41 -10.35 22.98
C ASN A 209 -20.08 -10.34 21.48
N VAL A 210 -19.47 -9.28 20.95
CA VAL A 210 -19.11 -9.17 19.52
C VAL A 210 -17.62 -8.88 19.37
N THR A 211 -16.89 -9.66 18.59
CA THR A 211 -15.48 -9.39 18.28
C THR A 211 -15.18 -9.71 16.83
N SER A 212 -14.07 -9.18 16.30
CA SER A 212 -13.62 -9.53 14.96
C SER A 212 -13.26 -11.01 14.85
N CYS A 213 -13.51 -11.59 13.69
CA CYS A 213 -13.33 -13.02 13.45
C CYS A 213 -11.91 -13.55 13.72
N GLY A 214 -10.87 -12.75 13.48
CA GLY A 214 -9.47 -13.12 13.75
C GLY A 214 -8.98 -12.74 15.15
N SER A 215 -9.84 -12.15 16.00
CA SER A 215 -9.52 -11.76 17.37
C SER A 215 -9.08 -12.94 18.22
N ARG A 216 -8.15 -12.68 19.14
CA ARG A 216 -7.73 -13.67 20.17
C ARG A 216 -8.78 -13.88 21.25
N ALA A 217 -9.83 -13.06 21.31
CA ALA A 217 -10.98 -13.27 22.17
C ALA A 217 -11.86 -14.44 21.70
N VAL A 218 -11.71 -14.88 20.45
CA VAL A 218 -12.51 -15.96 19.88
C VAL A 218 -11.95 -17.33 20.29
N PRO A 219 -12.79 -18.22 20.85
CA PRO A 219 -12.37 -19.58 21.21
C PRO A 219 -11.81 -20.37 20.03
N ALA A 220 -10.80 -21.22 20.31
CA ALA A 220 -10.10 -21.98 19.28
C ALA A 220 -11.02 -22.91 18.46
N HIS A 221 -12.06 -23.49 19.08
CA HIS A 221 -13.01 -24.37 18.40
C HIS A 221 -13.90 -23.66 17.36
N PHE A 222 -14.01 -22.32 17.43
CA PHE A 222 -14.73 -21.53 16.41
C PHE A 222 -13.85 -21.14 15.21
N GLN A 223 -12.53 -21.24 15.31
CA GLN A 223 -11.62 -20.76 14.25
C GLN A 223 -11.80 -21.48 12.91
N SER A 224 -12.14 -22.77 12.92
CA SER A 224 -12.40 -23.54 11.69
C SER A 224 -13.66 -23.04 10.97
N LEU A 225 -14.67 -22.60 11.72
CA LEU A 225 -15.95 -22.13 11.22
C LEU A 225 -15.88 -20.67 10.74
N ILE A 226 -14.99 -19.88 11.32
CA ILE A 226 -14.73 -18.49 10.90
C ILE A 226 -14.18 -18.43 9.46
N ARG A 227 -13.44 -19.45 9.02
CA ARG A 227 -12.95 -19.54 7.62
C ARG A 227 -14.08 -19.63 6.59
N LEU A 228 -15.30 -19.90 7.01
CA LEU A 228 -16.48 -19.92 6.13
C LEU A 228 -16.89 -18.52 5.68
N ARG A 229 -16.45 -17.47 6.39
CA ARG A 229 -16.79 -16.08 6.06
C ARG A 229 -15.52 -15.29 5.75
N SER A 230 -15.48 -14.74 4.54
CA SER A 230 -14.41 -13.84 4.12
C SER A 230 -14.89 -12.39 4.20
N PRO A 231 -13.99 -11.40 4.26
CA PRO A 231 -14.35 -10.00 4.09
C PRO A 231 -15.15 -9.78 2.80
N GLU A 232 -15.88 -8.68 2.76
CA GLU A 232 -16.76 -8.34 1.64
C GLU A 232 -16.53 -6.91 1.17
N VAL A 233 -16.79 -6.62 -0.11
CA VAL A 233 -16.83 -5.26 -0.64
C VAL A 233 -18.13 -5.09 -1.39
N ALA A 234 -18.92 -4.09 -1.00
CA ALA A 234 -20.09 -3.69 -1.76
C ALA A 234 -19.76 -2.46 -2.59
N ILE A 235 -20.15 -2.47 -3.86
CA ILE A 235 -19.93 -1.38 -4.82
C ILE A 235 -21.27 -1.00 -5.44
N ARG A 236 -21.48 0.31 -5.61
CA ARG A 236 -22.63 0.87 -6.31
C ARG A 236 -22.22 2.10 -7.11
N SER A 237 -22.99 2.42 -8.14
CA SER A 237 -22.79 3.65 -8.90
C SER A 237 -23.30 4.86 -8.14
N CYS A 238 -22.71 6.02 -8.43
CA CYS A 238 -23.14 7.31 -7.92
C CYS A 238 -23.02 8.38 -9.00
N LEU A 239 -23.75 9.47 -8.80
CA LEU A 239 -23.62 10.71 -9.56
C LEU A 239 -23.55 11.86 -8.57
N ALA A 240 -22.40 12.52 -8.49
CA ALA A 240 -22.18 13.65 -7.59
C ALA A 240 -21.83 14.90 -8.39
N PRO A 241 -22.37 16.09 -8.05
CA PRO A 241 -21.95 17.34 -8.68
C PRO A 241 -20.50 17.69 -8.28
N CYS A 242 -19.78 18.39 -9.16
CA CYS A 242 -18.46 18.90 -8.83
C CYS A 242 -18.58 20.16 -7.97
N LEU A 243 -17.83 20.21 -6.87
CA LEU A 243 -17.65 21.44 -6.10
C LEU A 243 -16.97 22.48 -6.99
N GLU A 244 -17.63 23.61 -7.20
CA GLU A 244 -17.00 24.77 -7.81
C GLU A 244 -15.84 25.22 -6.91
N LYS A 245 -14.67 25.47 -7.51
CA LYS A 245 -13.55 26.03 -6.77
C LYS A 245 -13.85 27.51 -6.55
N GLU A 246 -13.84 27.95 -5.29
CA GLU A 246 -13.86 29.38 -4.98
C GLU A 246 -12.74 30.08 -5.75
N VAL A 247 -13.14 31.07 -6.55
CA VAL A 247 -12.20 31.89 -7.32
C VAL A 247 -11.37 32.68 -6.30
N PRO A 248 -10.03 32.59 -6.31
CA PRO A 248 -9.21 33.40 -5.41
C PRO A 248 -9.55 34.89 -5.59
N GLU A 249 -9.70 35.62 -4.49
CA GLU A 249 -9.96 37.07 -4.52
C GLU A 249 -8.97 37.80 -5.44
N GLU A 250 -9.47 38.85 -6.10
CA GLU A 250 -8.90 39.57 -7.24
C GLU A 250 -7.41 39.96 -7.10
N GLY A 251 -6.87 40.03 -5.88
CA GLY A 251 -5.46 40.30 -5.59
C GLY A 251 -4.46 39.26 -6.13
N VAL A 252 -4.82 37.97 -6.17
CA VAL A 252 -3.92 36.90 -6.70
C VAL A 252 -3.96 36.84 -8.24
N GLN A 253 -5.03 37.34 -8.85
CA GLN A 253 -5.14 37.46 -10.31
C GLN A 253 -4.15 38.51 -10.87
N SER A 254 -3.77 39.52 -10.09
CA SER A 254 -2.83 40.59 -10.47
C SER A 254 -1.44 40.07 -10.89
N ILE A 255 -0.85 39.14 -10.11
CA ILE A 255 0.49 38.60 -10.40
C ILE A 255 0.45 37.71 -11.66
N SER A 256 -0.62 36.92 -11.81
CA SER A 256 -0.82 36.12 -13.01
C SER A 256 -0.98 37.02 -14.24
N ASN A 257 -1.73 38.12 -14.12
CA ASN A 257 -1.98 39.10 -15.19
C ASN A 257 -0.72 39.86 -15.65
N MET A 258 0.30 40.00 -14.80
CA MET A 258 1.58 40.59 -15.21
C MET A 258 2.37 39.66 -16.15
N VAL A 259 2.30 38.33 -15.92
CA VAL A 259 2.87 37.31 -16.84
C VAL A 259 2.04 37.19 -18.12
N TYR A 260 0.72 37.45 -18.07
CA TYR A 260 -0.18 37.44 -19.23
C TYR A 260 0.18 38.47 -20.33
N LYS A 261 0.88 39.56 -20.02
CA LYS A 261 1.24 40.59 -21.00
C LYS A 261 2.44 40.24 -21.89
N LEU A 262 3.16 39.14 -21.63
CA LEU A 262 4.38 38.77 -22.37
C LEU A 262 4.23 37.61 -23.38
N GLY A 263 3.07 36.96 -23.51
CA GLY A 263 2.87 35.90 -24.50
C GLY A 263 1.73 34.93 -24.20
N ARG A 264 1.35 34.13 -25.21
CA ARG A 264 0.21 33.17 -25.18
C ARG A 264 0.21 32.35 -23.90
N LYS A 265 -0.96 32.28 -23.25
CA LYS A 265 -1.22 31.46 -22.06
C LYS A 265 -0.72 30.03 -22.29
N PRO A 266 0.33 29.56 -21.60
CA PRO A 266 0.66 28.14 -21.64
C PRO A 266 -0.54 27.38 -21.07
N GLN A 267 -1.00 26.34 -21.76
CA GLN A 267 -2.00 25.43 -21.22
C GLN A 267 -1.38 24.73 -20.00
N LEU A 268 -1.59 25.31 -18.83
CA LEU A 268 -1.19 24.70 -17.58
C LEU A 268 -2.00 23.41 -17.41
N PRO A 269 -1.35 22.28 -17.10
CA PRO A 269 -2.05 21.04 -16.88
C PRO A 269 -3.00 21.22 -15.69
N ARG A 270 -4.21 20.65 -15.79
CA ARG A 270 -5.26 20.80 -14.76
C ARG A 270 -4.83 20.29 -13.38
N VAL A 271 -3.84 19.39 -13.35
CA VAL A 271 -3.24 18.77 -12.17
C VAL A 271 -1.75 18.50 -12.38
N PRO A 272 -0.95 18.34 -11.32
CA PRO A 272 0.45 17.92 -11.43
C PRO A 272 0.57 16.58 -12.17
N ILE A 273 1.53 16.48 -13.10
CA ILE A 273 1.78 15.27 -13.90
C ILE A 273 3.14 14.68 -13.50
N GLN A 274 3.15 13.41 -13.11
CA GLN A 274 4.35 12.62 -12.86
C GLN A 274 4.69 11.78 -14.09
N TYR A 275 5.97 11.74 -14.47
CA TYR A 275 6.42 10.99 -15.64
C TYR A 275 7.02 9.65 -15.20
N HIS A 276 6.53 8.56 -15.79
CA HIS A 276 7.05 7.22 -15.56
C HIS A 276 7.54 6.64 -16.87
N SER A 277 8.78 6.15 -16.87
CA SER A 277 9.35 5.34 -17.95
C SER A 277 9.51 3.93 -17.45
N GLN A 278 8.82 2.98 -18.08
CA GLN A 278 8.83 1.58 -17.67
C GLN A 278 9.31 0.66 -18.79
N PRO A 279 10.25 -0.27 -18.52
CA PRO A 279 10.62 -1.30 -19.47
C PRO A 279 9.42 -2.18 -19.85
N SER A 280 9.36 -2.60 -21.11
CA SER A 280 8.39 -3.60 -21.55
C SER A 280 8.50 -4.87 -20.69
N GLN A 281 7.35 -5.47 -20.35
CA GLN A 281 7.20 -6.65 -19.50
C GLN A 281 7.53 -6.44 -18.01
N SER A 282 7.84 -5.21 -17.55
CA SER A 282 7.93 -4.93 -16.11
C SER A 282 6.55 -4.82 -15.47
N ASP A 283 6.49 -4.95 -14.15
CA ASP A 283 5.30 -4.65 -13.35
C ASP A 283 5.39 -3.21 -12.83
N LEU A 284 4.27 -2.48 -12.89
CA LEU A 284 4.14 -1.11 -12.40
C LEU A 284 2.99 -1.01 -11.41
N VAL A 285 3.23 -0.30 -10.30
CA VAL A 285 2.18 0.07 -9.33
C VAL A 285 2.16 1.59 -9.20
N ILE A 286 1.00 2.19 -9.43
CA ILE A 286 0.78 3.63 -9.32
C ILE A 286 -0.12 3.91 -8.12
N LYS A 287 0.33 4.81 -7.24
CA LYS A 287 -0.41 5.22 -6.03
C LYS A 287 -0.93 6.64 -6.23
N CYS A 288 -2.19 6.90 -5.86
CA CYS A 288 -2.72 8.26 -5.91
C CYS A 288 -2.16 9.07 -4.72
N PRO A 289 -1.61 10.28 -4.93
CA PRO A 289 -0.90 11.00 -3.87
C PRO A 289 -1.83 11.34 -2.70
N GLY A 290 -1.40 11.06 -1.47
CA GLY A 290 -2.17 11.30 -0.25
C GLY A 290 -3.48 10.51 -0.15
N ALA A 291 -3.75 9.58 -1.06
CA ALA A 291 -4.87 8.67 -0.92
C ALA A 291 -4.61 7.70 0.24
N ARG A 292 -5.69 7.37 0.95
CA ARG A 292 -5.72 6.38 2.01
C ARG A 292 -6.77 5.33 1.63
N PRO A 293 -6.76 4.12 2.18
CA PRO A 293 -7.72 3.10 1.82
C PRO A 293 -9.18 3.50 2.08
N GLU A 294 -9.45 4.35 3.06
CA GLU A 294 -10.78 4.88 3.37
C GLU A 294 -11.29 5.90 2.34
N HIS A 295 -10.40 6.52 1.57
CA HIS A 295 -10.79 7.49 0.55
C HIS A 295 -11.39 6.80 -0.68
N ALA A 296 -12.32 7.48 -1.35
CA ALA A 296 -12.82 7.07 -2.65
C ALA A 296 -11.77 7.42 -3.72
N VAL A 297 -11.24 6.42 -4.44
CA VAL A 297 -10.23 6.66 -5.48
C VAL A 297 -10.69 6.07 -6.80
N GLY A 298 -10.74 6.93 -7.82
CA GLY A 298 -11.05 6.56 -9.19
C GLY A 298 -9.81 6.68 -10.08
N TRP A 299 -9.64 5.76 -11.02
CA TRP A 299 -8.56 5.81 -12.01
C TRP A 299 -9.10 5.97 -13.42
N ASP A 300 -8.52 6.88 -14.19
CA ASP A 300 -8.82 7.03 -15.62
C ASP A 300 -7.54 6.83 -16.44
N LYS A 301 -7.66 6.26 -17.63
CA LYS A 301 -6.59 6.15 -18.63
C LYS A 301 -6.99 6.99 -19.84
N GLY A 302 -6.37 8.15 -20.01
CA GLY A 302 -6.81 9.13 -20.99
C GLY A 302 -8.27 9.52 -20.75
N SER A 303 -9.16 9.17 -21.68
CA SER A 303 -10.62 9.37 -21.56
C SER A 303 -11.39 8.15 -21.04
N VAL A 304 -10.72 6.99 -20.91
CA VAL A 304 -11.32 5.73 -20.48
C VAL A 304 -11.34 5.65 -18.96
N ARG A 305 -12.52 5.44 -18.37
CA ARG A 305 -12.70 5.35 -16.92
C ARG A 305 -12.50 3.91 -16.47
N LEU A 306 -11.61 3.68 -15.51
CA LEU A 306 -11.35 2.38 -14.92
C LEU A 306 -12.22 2.24 -13.66
N TYR A 307 -13.45 1.76 -13.85
CA TYR A 307 -14.39 1.49 -12.76
C TYR A 307 -13.97 0.26 -11.93
N LEU A 308 -14.12 0.33 -10.61
CA LEU A 308 -13.92 -0.78 -9.68
C LEU A 308 -14.77 -2.00 -10.07
N SER A 309 -15.97 -1.78 -10.62
CA SER A 309 -16.82 -2.87 -11.13
C SER A 309 -16.24 -3.71 -12.25
N HIS A 310 -15.17 -3.25 -12.88
CA HIS A 310 -14.48 -3.99 -13.93
C HIS A 310 -13.01 -4.28 -13.63
N TYR A 311 -12.38 -3.43 -12.82
CA TYR A 311 -10.94 -3.46 -12.60
C TYR A 311 -10.55 -3.81 -11.16
N LEU A 312 -11.45 -3.92 -10.19
CA LEU A 312 -11.08 -4.34 -8.84
C LEU A 312 -10.54 -5.78 -8.85
N VAL A 313 -9.45 -6.00 -8.11
CA VAL A 313 -8.86 -7.33 -7.94
C VAL A 313 -9.91 -8.36 -7.51
N GLY A 314 -9.88 -9.56 -8.11
CA GLY A 314 -10.83 -10.63 -7.82
C GLY A 314 -12.08 -10.66 -8.71
N VAL A 315 -12.46 -9.54 -9.36
CA VAL A 315 -13.67 -9.47 -10.20
C VAL A 315 -13.54 -10.33 -11.47
N ARG A 316 -12.39 -10.27 -12.14
CA ARG A 316 -12.08 -11.14 -13.29
C ARG A 316 -10.83 -11.95 -13.00
N LYS A 317 -10.86 -13.24 -13.39
CA LYS A 317 -9.68 -14.11 -13.32
C LYS A 317 -8.61 -13.57 -14.27
N HIS A 318 -7.37 -13.50 -13.78
CA HIS A 318 -6.18 -13.10 -14.56
C HIS A 318 -6.20 -11.69 -15.17
N MET A 319 -6.65 -10.68 -14.42
CA MET A 319 -6.45 -9.28 -14.83
C MET A 319 -4.99 -8.88 -14.77
N ARG A 320 -4.56 -8.21 -15.84
CA ARG A 320 -3.24 -7.62 -15.94
C ARG A 320 -3.21 -6.18 -15.43
N VAL A 321 -4.23 -5.40 -15.78
CA VAL A 321 -4.49 -4.08 -15.21
C VAL A 321 -5.62 -4.23 -14.20
N PHE A 322 -5.38 -3.89 -12.95
CA PHE A 322 -6.38 -4.00 -11.88
C PHE A 322 -6.12 -2.99 -10.77
N ILE A 323 -7.14 -2.73 -9.97
CA ILE A 323 -7.10 -1.86 -8.80
C ILE A 323 -7.14 -2.78 -7.57
N ASP A 324 -6.23 -2.60 -6.62
CA ASP A 324 -6.24 -3.36 -5.37
C ASP A 324 -7.21 -2.75 -4.34
N HIS A 325 -7.40 -3.43 -3.20
CA HIS A 325 -8.26 -2.90 -2.13
C HIS A 325 -7.67 -1.65 -1.44
N GLY A 326 -6.36 -1.44 -1.56
CA GLY A 326 -5.65 -0.23 -1.13
C GLY A 326 -5.75 0.95 -2.11
N ASN A 327 -6.58 0.85 -3.16
CA ASN A 327 -6.78 1.87 -4.19
C ASN A 327 -5.59 2.12 -5.12
N HIS A 328 -4.60 1.23 -5.17
CA HIS A 328 -3.48 1.34 -6.09
C HIS A 328 -3.81 0.71 -7.44
N LEU A 329 -3.32 1.33 -8.52
CA LEU A 329 -3.43 0.80 -9.86
C LEU A 329 -2.22 -0.07 -10.18
N HIS A 330 -2.46 -1.34 -10.46
CA HIS A 330 -1.45 -2.32 -10.84
C HIS A 330 -1.52 -2.58 -12.33
N LEU A 331 -0.37 -2.51 -13.01
CA LEU A 331 -0.17 -2.92 -14.38
C LEU A 331 0.91 -4.00 -14.40
N ARG A 332 0.48 -5.26 -14.54
CA ARG A 332 1.41 -6.38 -14.71
C ARG A 332 1.92 -6.43 -16.14
N ARG A 333 3.17 -6.83 -16.36
CA ARG A 333 3.78 -7.00 -17.68
C ARG A 333 3.39 -5.87 -18.64
N VAL A 334 3.87 -4.66 -18.39
CA VAL A 334 3.52 -3.46 -19.15
C VAL A 334 3.87 -3.62 -20.64
N HIS A 335 3.00 -3.18 -21.54
CA HIS A 335 3.20 -3.21 -23.00
C HIS A 335 3.02 -1.84 -23.62
N ARG A 336 3.40 -1.67 -24.89
CA ARG A 336 3.26 -0.39 -25.62
C ARG A 336 1.85 0.20 -25.59
N ARG A 337 0.80 -0.63 -25.59
CA ARG A 337 -0.60 -0.18 -25.55
C ARG A 337 -1.01 0.40 -24.18
N ASP A 338 -0.21 0.17 -23.15
CA ASP A 338 -0.43 0.73 -21.81
C ASP A 338 0.12 2.15 -21.69
N ALA A 339 0.97 2.59 -22.63
CA ALA A 339 1.49 3.95 -22.67
C ALA A 339 0.33 4.94 -22.87
N ASP A 340 0.09 5.77 -21.87
CA ASP A 340 -0.93 6.81 -21.84
C ASP A 340 -0.75 7.66 -20.57
N THR A 341 -1.58 8.69 -20.42
CA THR A 341 -1.68 9.45 -19.17
C THR A 341 -2.78 8.85 -18.30
N TYR A 342 -2.41 8.39 -17.11
CA TYR A 342 -3.34 7.91 -16.09
C TYR A 342 -3.67 9.04 -15.13
N PHE A 343 -4.95 9.24 -14.83
CA PHE A 343 -5.42 10.26 -13.92
C PHE A 343 -6.00 9.60 -12.67
N CYS A 344 -5.68 10.16 -11.49
CA CYS A 344 -6.29 9.72 -10.25
C CYS A 344 -7.24 10.78 -9.68
N TRP A 345 -8.42 10.30 -9.31
CA TRP A 345 -9.43 11.03 -8.57
C TRP A 345 -9.39 10.60 -7.11
N ARG A 346 -9.62 11.54 -6.19
CA ARG A 346 -9.77 11.29 -4.77
C ARG A 346 -10.97 12.06 -4.26
N ASP A 347 -11.96 11.35 -3.72
CA ASP A 347 -13.21 11.91 -3.19
C ASP A 347 -13.87 12.91 -4.14
N GLY A 348 -13.99 12.52 -5.41
CA GLY A 348 -14.60 13.33 -6.46
C GLY A 348 -13.71 14.45 -7.01
N LYS A 349 -12.47 14.62 -6.54
CA LYS A 349 -11.54 15.65 -7.04
C LYS A 349 -10.43 15.02 -7.87
N LEU A 350 -10.16 15.56 -9.05
CA LEU A 350 -9.00 15.17 -9.85
C LEU A 350 -7.72 15.70 -9.17
N VAL A 351 -6.80 14.80 -8.78
CA VAL A 351 -5.63 15.15 -7.94
C VAL A 351 -4.31 15.14 -8.70
N ALA A 352 -4.07 14.13 -9.53
CA ALA A 352 -2.78 13.95 -10.21
C ALA A 352 -2.93 13.22 -11.55
N GLY A 353 -1.97 13.46 -12.43
CA GLY A 353 -1.75 12.72 -13.67
C GLY A 353 -0.42 11.95 -13.64
N PHE A 354 -0.35 10.85 -14.38
CA PHE A 354 0.81 9.97 -14.49
C PHE A 354 1.03 9.62 -15.95
N GLN A 355 2.01 10.25 -16.58
CA GLN A 355 2.33 9.98 -17.98
C GLN A 355 3.25 8.76 -18.08
N LEU A 356 2.71 7.64 -18.55
CA LEU A 356 3.43 6.39 -18.72
C LEU A 356 3.99 6.28 -20.13
N SER A 357 5.32 6.21 -20.21
CA SER A 357 6.06 5.81 -21.41
C SER A 357 6.61 4.40 -21.23
N VAL A 358 6.55 3.60 -22.30
CA VAL A 358 7.03 2.21 -22.28
C VAL A 358 8.28 2.11 -23.13
N THR A 359 9.40 1.81 -22.50
CA THR A 359 10.68 1.65 -23.16
C THR A 359 10.90 0.19 -23.55
N PHE A 360 11.42 -0.01 -24.75
CA PHE A 360 11.88 -1.33 -25.18
C PHE A 360 13.38 -1.33 -25.05
N GLN A 361 13.94 -2.24 -24.25
CA GLN A 361 15.35 -2.56 -24.43
C GLN A 361 15.47 -3.20 -25.80
N PRO A 362 16.21 -2.60 -26.76
CA PRO A 362 16.56 -3.32 -27.96
C PRO A 362 17.29 -4.58 -27.51
N ARG A 363 16.87 -5.75 -27.98
CA ARG A 363 17.70 -6.96 -27.85
C ARG A 363 19.07 -6.54 -28.36
N ARG A 364 20.08 -6.57 -27.48
CA ARG A 364 21.47 -6.25 -27.81
C ARG A 364 21.81 -7.07 -29.05
N GLN A 365 21.81 -6.44 -30.23
CA GLN A 365 22.36 -7.07 -31.42
C GLN A 365 23.84 -7.21 -31.05
N ARG A 366 24.27 -8.45 -30.76
CA ARG A 366 25.67 -8.73 -30.50
C ARG A 366 26.42 -8.29 -31.76
N SER A 367 27.14 -7.18 -31.64
CA SER A 367 28.04 -6.72 -32.69
C SER A 367 29.21 -7.69 -32.76
N LEU A 368 29.73 -7.95 -33.97
CA LEU A 368 30.97 -8.71 -34.18
C LEU A 368 32.19 -8.09 -33.47
N THR A 369 32.07 -6.85 -32.98
CA THR A 369 33.10 -6.12 -32.22
C THR A 369 32.94 -6.22 -30.69
N ASP A 370 31.95 -6.96 -30.19
CA ASP A 370 31.76 -7.16 -28.74
C ASP A 370 32.90 -8.02 -28.17
N PRO A 371 33.58 -7.63 -27.07
CA PRO A 371 34.73 -8.36 -26.52
C PRO A 371 34.45 -9.83 -26.19
N GLU A 372 33.22 -10.16 -25.75
CA GLU A 372 32.80 -11.57 -25.54
C GLU A 372 32.70 -12.35 -26.86
N SER A 373 32.23 -11.70 -27.94
CA SER A 373 32.14 -12.30 -29.28
C SER A 373 33.53 -12.47 -29.91
N ILE A 374 34.43 -11.50 -29.71
CA ILE A 374 35.84 -11.59 -30.13
C ILE A 374 36.54 -12.74 -29.39
N PHE A 375 36.31 -12.86 -28.08
CA PHE A 375 36.86 -13.97 -27.30
C PHE A 375 36.37 -15.33 -27.81
N PHE A 376 35.06 -15.44 -28.07
CA PHE A 376 34.48 -16.67 -28.62
C PHE A 376 35.04 -17.02 -30.00
N MET A 377 35.15 -16.05 -30.91
CA MET A 377 35.74 -16.25 -32.24
C MET A 377 37.23 -16.64 -32.18
N ARG A 378 38.00 -16.03 -31.27
CA ARG A 378 39.40 -16.42 -31.03
C ARG A 378 39.51 -17.83 -30.48
N ALA A 379 38.67 -18.21 -29.52
CA ALA A 379 38.67 -19.55 -28.94
C ALA A 379 38.32 -20.61 -30.00
N VAL A 380 37.32 -20.35 -30.84
CA VAL A 380 36.95 -21.23 -31.97
C VAL A 380 38.09 -21.32 -32.99
N GLY A 381 38.71 -20.19 -33.35
CA GLY A 381 39.84 -20.16 -34.29
C GLY A 381 41.07 -20.92 -33.78
N ILE A 382 41.43 -20.75 -32.51
CA ILE A 382 42.53 -21.50 -31.88
C ILE A 382 42.20 -22.99 -31.85
N SER A 383 40.97 -23.36 -31.47
CA SER A 383 40.53 -24.76 -31.45
C SER A 383 40.61 -25.40 -32.84
N PHE A 384 40.18 -24.69 -33.88
CA PHE A 384 40.28 -25.16 -35.26
C PHE A 384 41.73 -25.34 -35.71
N ALA A 385 42.62 -24.40 -35.37
CA ALA A 385 44.04 -24.50 -35.68
C ALA A 385 44.71 -25.70 -34.99
N VAL A 386 44.38 -25.96 -33.72
CA VAL A 386 44.88 -27.12 -32.97
C VAL A 386 44.40 -28.44 -33.59
N ILE A 387 43.11 -28.54 -33.91
CA ILE A 387 42.54 -29.74 -34.55
C ILE A 387 43.21 -29.99 -35.91
N THR A 388 43.39 -28.92 -36.69
CA THR A 388 44.04 -29.00 -38.01
C THR A 388 45.50 -29.42 -37.87
N GLY A 389 46.24 -28.88 -36.90
CA GLY A 389 47.62 -29.28 -36.60
C GLY A 389 47.75 -30.75 -36.19
N ILE A 390 46.86 -31.23 -35.32
CA ILE A 390 46.79 -32.64 -34.93
C ILE A 390 46.51 -33.52 -36.15
N PHE A 391 45.56 -33.12 -37.01
CA PHE A 391 45.25 -33.83 -38.24
C PHE A 391 46.49 -33.96 -39.15
N PHE A 392 47.21 -32.86 -39.38
CA PHE A 392 48.45 -32.89 -40.16
C PHE A 392 49.53 -33.75 -39.52
N LEU A 393 49.72 -33.70 -38.19
CA LEU A 393 50.68 -34.56 -37.48
C LEU A 393 50.35 -36.05 -37.62
N ILE A 394 49.06 -36.41 -37.53
CA ILE A 394 48.61 -37.80 -37.74
C ILE A 394 48.91 -38.24 -39.17
N HIS A 395 48.63 -37.39 -40.16
CA HIS A 395 48.89 -37.68 -41.57
C HIS A 395 50.39 -37.78 -41.88
N MET A 396 51.21 -36.87 -41.36
CA MET A 396 52.67 -36.90 -41.49
C MET A 396 53.25 -38.14 -40.81
N ARG A 397 52.80 -38.49 -39.60
CA ARG A 397 53.21 -39.73 -38.94
C ARG A 397 52.80 -40.96 -39.73
N ARG A 398 51.59 -41.00 -40.30
CA ARG A 398 51.17 -42.10 -41.18
C ARG A 398 52.03 -42.19 -42.44
N TRP A 399 52.35 -41.06 -43.07
CA TRP A 399 53.23 -41.02 -44.24
C TRP A 399 54.65 -41.44 -43.90
N CYS A 400 55.24 -40.94 -42.81
CA CYS A 400 56.56 -41.37 -42.34
C CYS A 400 56.56 -42.86 -42.00
N CYS A 401 55.57 -43.38 -41.26
CA CYS A 401 55.47 -44.81 -40.97
C CYS A 401 55.30 -45.67 -42.24
N GLN A 402 54.60 -45.17 -43.26
CA GLN A 402 54.49 -45.86 -44.56
C GLN A 402 55.79 -45.79 -45.37
N ALA A 403 56.52 -44.67 -45.33
CA ALA A 403 57.82 -44.51 -45.98
C ALA A 403 58.90 -45.37 -45.31
N PHE A 404 58.96 -45.40 -43.97
CA PHE A 404 59.84 -46.29 -43.22
C PHE A 404 59.50 -47.78 -43.42
N ARG A 405 58.21 -48.14 -43.56
CA ARG A 405 57.82 -49.52 -43.93
C ARG A 405 58.17 -49.90 -45.37
N LYS A 406 58.26 -48.93 -46.30
CA LYS A 406 58.74 -49.17 -47.66
C LYS A 406 60.26 -49.29 -47.73
N LEU A 407 60.99 -48.53 -46.90
CA LEU A 407 62.45 -48.61 -46.81
C LEU A 407 62.92 -49.92 -46.12
N ALA A 408 62.14 -50.46 -45.18
CA ALA A 408 62.44 -51.74 -44.52
C ALA A 408 62.01 -52.99 -45.31
N ARG A 409 61.49 -52.83 -46.53
CA ARG A 409 61.10 -53.91 -47.46
C ARG A 409 61.95 -53.92 -48.75
N LEU A 410 63.04 -53.14 -48.78
CA LEU A 410 63.97 -53.03 -49.90
C LEU A 410 65.30 -53.68 -49.52
#